data_AF-A0A292S8Z5-F1
#
_entry.id   AF-A0A292S8Z5-F1
#
_cell.length_a   1.000
_cell.length_b   1.000
_cell.length_c   1.000
_cell.angle_alpha   90.00
_cell.angle_beta   90.00
_cell.angle_gamma   90.00
#
_symmetry.space_group_name_H-M   'P 1'
#
loop_
_entity.id
_entity.type
_entity.pdbx_description
1 polymer ?
#
loop_
_entity_poly.entity_id
_entity_poly.type
_entity_poly.pdbx_seq_one_letter_code
_entity_poly.pdbx_strand_id
1 'polypeptide(L)'
;MTISFSGLASGLDTSSWVESLVALKQAKIDTLEEEKETVLLSKETLDNIKSFFNSFRSVIEKVTDAQFGIASMDLFAQNLATSANLDVLTATATTEAEEATYNVLVDQLATNSAANSNYCYLTTIVQTTTATSDSKLINVGVKAGKIGVTVNGIERGIEITENDTIQTFIDKLKEIGVEASYNEKTGVFSIDIDAGAINDIDGTGIVDALHLQGVNEGYTSNSLNTSKTDTIYSAATVDTLMSELGAKEGVITIHANDADYQVTLTSTTTLGDFIADLKSHNIDVTLDSTGILTITDAKITDEGTTDILDALGLDLDIYSNTQVSGDLSHKATITQTTTATSDTLLKDLGDGINITDGQTVIIKNSSNEYTTITVGTTTTLGELLSDMTNAGVYAALNKDGTIEISGGTITGGTFDAISALKLTAEPYTAMTTGKPLTETVQKA
;
A
#
# COMPACT_ATOMS: atom_id res chain seq x y z
N MET A 1 54.95 -64.96 57.60
CA MET A 1 55.43 -63.56 57.61
C MET A 1 55.87 -63.28 56.18
N THR A 2 55.44 -62.24 55.47
CA THR A 2 55.50 -60.79 55.77
C THR A 2 54.87 -60.09 54.55
N ILE A 3 53.86 -59.20 54.59
CA ILE A 3 53.66 -57.86 55.19
C ILE A 3 54.35 -56.70 54.43
N SER A 4 53.60 -55.69 53.94
CA SER A 4 53.80 -54.25 54.25
C SER A 4 52.86 -53.28 53.48
N PHE A 5 52.73 -52.08 54.08
CA PHE A 5 51.74 -50.99 53.99
C PHE A 5 51.88 -50.02 52.80
N SER A 6 50.78 -49.29 52.48
CA SER A 6 50.72 -47.81 52.31
C SER A 6 49.32 -47.46 51.78
N GLY A 7 48.42 -46.77 52.51
CA GLY A 7 48.49 -45.33 52.70
C GLY A 7 47.13 -44.68 52.38
N LEU A 8 46.26 -44.60 53.39
CA LEU A 8 45.20 -43.61 53.69
C LEU A 8 44.05 -43.26 52.72
N ALA A 9 43.94 -43.80 51.51
CA ALA A 9 42.77 -43.50 50.64
C ALA A 9 42.16 -44.72 49.91
N SER A 10 42.51 -45.94 50.34
CA SER A 10 41.90 -47.18 49.83
C SER A 10 40.53 -47.40 50.49
N GLY A 11 39.46 -47.34 49.70
CA GLY A 11 38.10 -47.72 50.13
C GLY A 11 37.32 -46.68 50.92
N LEU A 12 37.60 -45.38 50.74
CA LEU A 12 36.73 -44.32 51.24
C LEU A 12 35.74 -43.91 50.15
N ASP A 13 34.56 -44.54 50.21
CA ASP A 13 33.40 -44.17 49.42
C ASP A 13 32.84 -42.84 49.93
N THR A 14 33.50 -41.75 49.52
CA THR A 14 33.11 -40.40 49.89
C THR A 14 31.71 -40.04 49.40
N SER A 15 31.26 -40.67 48.30
CA SER A 15 29.89 -40.54 47.80
C SER A 15 28.89 -41.12 48.78
N SER A 16 29.08 -42.34 49.29
CA SER A 16 28.15 -42.90 50.29
C SER A 16 28.14 -42.17 51.62
N TRP A 17 29.24 -41.51 52.00
CA TRP A 17 29.26 -40.65 53.19
C TRP A 17 28.48 -39.36 52.98
N VAL A 18 28.60 -38.74 51.80
CA VAL A 18 27.79 -37.57 51.41
C VAL A 18 26.32 -37.97 51.33
N GLU A 19 26.00 -39.09 50.67
CA GLU A 19 24.65 -39.63 50.60
C GLU A 19 24.09 -39.96 51.99
N SER A 20 24.89 -40.53 52.89
CA SER A 20 24.47 -40.81 54.27
C SER A 20 24.21 -39.52 55.07
N LEU A 21 25.03 -38.49 54.89
CA LEU A 21 24.82 -37.18 55.53
C LEU A 21 23.61 -36.44 54.93
N VAL A 22 23.40 -36.53 53.63
CA VAL A 22 22.22 -36.01 52.93
C VAL A 22 20.99 -36.78 53.39
N ALA A 23 21.04 -38.10 53.49
CA ALA A 23 19.96 -38.93 54.00
C ALA A 23 19.64 -38.63 55.47
N LEU A 24 20.65 -38.35 56.30
CA LEU A 24 20.44 -37.93 57.69
C LEU A 24 19.78 -36.53 57.77
N LYS A 25 20.17 -35.61 56.88
CA LYS A 25 19.52 -34.29 56.77
C LYS A 25 18.10 -34.42 56.21
N GLN A 26 17.91 -35.26 55.22
CA GLN A 26 16.61 -35.53 54.59
C GLN A 26 15.68 -36.18 55.60
N ALA A 27 16.14 -37.18 56.38
CA ALA A 27 15.34 -37.78 57.45
C ALA A 27 14.84 -36.75 58.48
N LYS A 28 15.65 -35.73 58.81
CA LYS A 28 15.19 -34.61 59.67
C LYS A 28 14.16 -33.73 58.97
N ILE A 29 14.30 -33.50 57.67
CA ILE A 29 13.33 -32.76 56.87
C ILE A 29 12.03 -33.56 56.78
N ASP A 30 12.10 -34.85 56.46
CA ASP A 30 10.96 -35.77 56.38
C ASP A 30 10.21 -35.81 57.72
N THR A 31 10.92 -35.89 58.85
CA THR A 31 10.31 -35.83 60.19
C THR A 31 9.55 -34.50 60.40
N LEU A 32 10.13 -33.37 59.99
CA LEU A 32 9.47 -32.07 60.09
C LEU A 32 8.28 -31.93 59.12
N GLU A 33 8.33 -32.57 57.96
CA GLU A 33 7.22 -32.63 57.01
C GLU A 33 6.06 -33.47 57.56
N GLU A 34 6.34 -34.62 58.18
CA GLU A 34 5.34 -35.44 58.88
C GLU A 34 4.71 -34.70 60.08
N GLU A 35 5.53 -34.01 60.89
CA GLU A 35 5.04 -33.17 61.99
C GLU A 35 4.16 -32.03 61.47
N LYS A 36 4.56 -31.38 60.37
CA LYS A 36 3.77 -30.33 59.72
C LYS A 36 2.43 -30.87 59.20
N GLU A 37 2.41 -32.04 58.57
CA GLU A 37 1.19 -32.68 58.09
C GLU A 37 0.24 -33.00 59.26
N THR A 38 0.77 -33.53 60.36
CA THR A 38 0.02 -33.81 61.59
C THR A 38 -0.61 -32.54 62.18
N VAL A 39 0.14 -31.43 62.22
CA VAL A 39 -0.37 -30.13 62.70
C VAL A 39 -1.45 -29.58 61.77
N LEU A 40 -1.31 -29.73 60.45
CA LEU A 40 -2.33 -29.29 59.48
C LEU A 40 -3.64 -30.06 59.64
N LEU A 41 -3.58 -31.39 59.80
CA LEU A 41 -4.76 -32.21 60.07
C LEU A 41 -5.45 -31.83 61.38
N SER A 42 -4.66 -31.53 62.41
CA SER A 42 -5.18 -31.05 63.70
C SER A 42 -5.88 -29.70 63.56
N LYS A 43 -5.31 -28.78 62.77
CA LYS A 43 -5.91 -27.47 62.48
C LYS A 43 -7.23 -27.62 61.72
N GLU A 44 -7.26 -28.45 60.67
CA GLU A 44 -8.48 -28.72 59.90
C GLU A 44 -9.61 -29.27 60.79
N THR A 45 -9.27 -30.19 61.69
CA THR A 45 -10.21 -30.74 62.67
C THR A 45 -10.77 -29.65 63.59
N LEU A 46 -9.92 -28.76 64.11
CA LEU A 46 -10.35 -27.66 64.97
C LEU A 46 -11.21 -26.63 64.22
N ASP A 47 -10.89 -26.32 62.97
CA ASP A 47 -11.67 -25.41 62.13
C ASP A 47 -13.08 -26.00 61.85
N ASN A 48 -13.17 -27.31 61.61
CA ASN A 48 -14.45 -28.02 61.47
C ASN A 48 -15.28 -27.98 62.77
N ILE A 49 -14.66 -28.23 63.93
CA ILE A 49 -15.33 -28.15 65.24
C ILE A 49 -15.83 -26.72 65.50
N LYS A 50 -15.03 -25.70 65.19
CA LYS A 50 -15.41 -24.29 65.34
C LYS A 50 -16.60 -23.93 64.46
N SER A 51 -16.61 -24.40 63.21
CA SER A 51 -17.73 -24.19 62.29
C SER A 51 -19.03 -24.82 62.82
N PHE A 52 -18.94 -26.05 63.32
CA PHE A 52 -20.07 -26.73 63.97
C PHE A 52 -20.57 -25.94 65.18
N PHE A 53 -19.68 -25.51 66.08
CA PHE A 53 -20.07 -24.78 67.28
C PHE A 53 -20.74 -23.43 66.96
N ASN A 54 -20.22 -22.70 65.97
CA ASN A 54 -20.82 -21.44 65.51
C ASN A 54 -22.23 -21.67 64.93
N SER A 55 -22.41 -22.74 64.15
CA SER A 55 -23.71 -23.12 63.59
C SER A 55 -24.69 -23.52 64.70
N PHE A 56 -24.26 -24.35 65.64
CA PHE A 56 -25.06 -24.80 66.76
C PHE A 56 -25.48 -23.63 67.67
N ARG A 57 -24.53 -22.73 67.97
CA ARG A 57 -24.80 -21.51 68.73
C ARG A 57 -25.85 -20.63 68.02
N SER A 58 -25.73 -20.43 66.71
CA SER A 58 -26.71 -19.64 65.94
C SER A 58 -28.12 -20.22 66.01
N VAL A 59 -28.27 -21.55 66.01
CA VAL A 59 -29.59 -22.20 66.19
C VAL A 59 -30.14 -21.93 67.59
N ILE A 60 -29.31 -22.04 68.64
CA ILE A 60 -29.76 -21.73 70.01
C ILE A 60 -30.16 -20.26 70.11
N GLU A 61 -29.34 -19.33 69.61
CA GLU A 61 -29.64 -17.89 69.65
C GLU A 61 -30.98 -17.56 68.97
N LYS A 62 -31.30 -18.20 67.83
CA LYS A 62 -32.61 -18.04 67.17
C LYS A 62 -33.81 -18.52 68.00
N VAL A 63 -33.59 -19.48 68.92
CA VAL A 63 -34.64 -20.03 69.77
C VAL A 63 -34.72 -19.29 71.12
N THR A 64 -33.62 -18.68 71.58
CA THR A 64 -33.50 -18.17 72.96
C THR A 64 -33.33 -16.66 73.08
N ASP A 65 -32.85 -15.95 72.06
CA ASP A 65 -32.49 -14.52 72.16
C ASP A 65 -33.57 -13.59 71.60
N ALA A 66 -34.05 -12.68 72.44
CA ALA A 66 -35.04 -11.67 72.10
C ALA A 66 -34.52 -10.55 71.18
N GLN A 67 -33.19 -10.47 70.94
CA GLN A 67 -32.59 -9.42 70.10
C GLN A 67 -32.77 -9.64 68.59
N PHE A 68 -33.26 -10.81 68.14
CA PHE A 68 -33.59 -11.11 66.74
C PHE A 68 -35.09 -10.98 66.38
N GLY A 69 -35.84 -10.23 67.19
CA GLY A 69 -37.12 -9.62 66.76
C GLY A 69 -38.40 -10.34 67.17
N ILE A 70 -38.31 -11.43 67.94
CA ILE A 70 -39.44 -12.16 68.50
C ILE A 70 -38.95 -12.62 69.88
N ALA A 71 -39.48 -12.09 70.99
CA ALA A 71 -39.18 -12.63 72.32
C ALA A 71 -39.48 -14.14 72.27
N SER A 72 -38.69 -15.04 72.85
CA SER A 72 -38.86 -16.50 72.69
C SER A 72 -40.26 -17.07 72.99
N MET A 73 -41.15 -16.29 73.61
CA MET A 73 -42.59 -16.60 73.76
C MET A 73 -43.44 -16.36 72.49
N ASP A 74 -43.03 -15.43 71.64
CA ASP A 74 -43.73 -14.92 70.47
C ASP A 74 -43.65 -15.90 69.27
N LEU A 75 -42.66 -16.81 69.25
CA LEU A 75 -42.62 -17.94 68.32
C LEU A 75 -43.81 -18.90 68.50
N PHE A 76 -44.30 -19.03 69.75
CA PHE A 76 -45.44 -19.88 70.12
C PHE A 76 -46.77 -19.12 70.21
N ALA A 77 -46.75 -17.78 70.08
CA ALA A 77 -47.94 -16.92 70.14
C ALA A 77 -48.43 -16.49 68.73
N GLN A 78 -47.96 -17.16 67.68
CA GLN A 78 -48.32 -16.82 66.30
C GLN A 78 -49.80 -17.12 66.02
N ASN A 79 -50.53 -16.08 65.63
CA ASN A 79 -51.90 -16.22 65.14
C ASN A 79 -51.91 -16.66 63.67
N LEU A 80 -52.86 -17.54 63.31
CA LEU A 80 -53.05 -17.97 61.93
C LEU A 80 -54.27 -17.28 61.33
N ALA A 81 -54.04 -16.42 60.33
CA ALA A 81 -55.13 -15.90 59.50
C ALA A 81 -55.51 -16.94 58.44
N THR A 82 -56.80 -17.24 58.32
CA THR A 82 -57.36 -18.08 57.26
C THR A 82 -58.44 -17.31 56.51
N SER A 83 -58.60 -17.60 55.22
CA SER A 83 -59.61 -16.97 54.35
C SER A 83 -60.49 -18.05 53.73
N ALA A 84 -61.79 -17.77 53.61
CA ALA A 84 -62.73 -18.65 52.93
C ALA A 84 -62.49 -18.72 51.41
N ASN A 85 -61.82 -17.71 50.82
CA ASN A 85 -61.47 -17.68 49.41
C ASN A 85 -60.09 -17.02 49.20
N LEU A 86 -59.08 -17.86 48.99
CA LEU A 86 -57.69 -17.43 48.84
C LEU A 86 -57.40 -16.68 47.54
N ASP A 87 -58.24 -16.86 46.51
CA ASP A 87 -58.06 -16.19 45.22
C ASP A 87 -58.53 -14.73 45.26
N VAL A 88 -59.35 -14.36 46.24
CA VAL A 88 -59.91 -13.00 46.41
C VAL A 88 -59.15 -12.21 47.47
N LEU A 89 -58.84 -12.82 48.60
CA LEU A 89 -58.13 -12.17 49.70
C LEU A 89 -57.32 -13.19 50.50
N THR A 90 -56.04 -12.89 50.69
CA THR A 90 -55.18 -13.52 51.70
C THR A 90 -54.88 -12.51 52.80
N ALA A 91 -54.63 -12.99 54.00
CA ALA A 91 -54.25 -12.18 55.15
C ALA A 91 -53.16 -12.89 55.95
N THR A 92 -52.35 -12.10 56.66
CA THR A 92 -51.37 -12.58 57.63
C THR A 92 -51.67 -11.90 58.96
N ALA A 93 -51.71 -12.68 60.05
CA ALA A 93 -51.92 -12.14 61.40
C ALA A 93 -50.58 -11.94 62.11
N THR A 94 -50.46 -10.82 62.83
CA THR A 94 -49.38 -10.63 63.80
C THR A 94 -49.76 -11.29 65.13
N THR A 95 -48.81 -11.42 66.05
CA THR A 95 -49.02 -12.05 67.36
C THR A 95 -49.88 -11.20 68.30
N GLU A 96 -50.00 -9.90 68.04
CA GLU A 96 -50.93 -8.99 68.73
C GLU A 96 -52.34 -8.96 68.09
N ALA A 97 -52.56 -9.65 66.97
CA ALA A 97 -53.87 -9.66 66.31
C ALA A 97 -54.94 -10.33 67.19
N GLU A 98 -56.12 -9.74 67.27
CA GLU A 98 -57.23 -10.32 68.03
C GLU A 98 -57.83 -11.53 67.30
N GLU A 99 -58.07 -12.62 68.04
CA GLU A 99 -58.69 -13.83 67.49
C GLU A 99 -60.19 -13.59 67.23
N ALA A 100 -60.53 -13.35 65.96
CA ALA A 100 -61.90 -13.06 65.53
C ALA A 100 -62.17 -13.49 64.09
N THR A 101 -63.45 -13.61 63.73
CA THR A 101 -63.91 -13.84 62.35
C THR A 101 -64.39 -12.53 61.72
N TYR A 102 -63.83 -12.17 60.57
CA TYR A 102 -64.15 -10.94 59.84
C TYR A 102 -64.88 -11.25 58.53
N ASN A 103 -65.99 -10.57 58.27
CA ASN A 103 -66.69 -10.61 56.99
C ASN A 103 -66.15 -9.49 56.08
N VAL A 104 -65.44 -9.85 55.01
CA VAL A 104 -64.79 -8.89 54.09
C VAL A 104 -65.41 -9.00 52.70
N LEU A 105 -65.72 -7.85 52.09
CA LEU A 105 -66.19 -7.73 50.70
C LEU A 105 -65.15 -6.94 49.88
N VAL A 106 -64.66 -7.51 48.78
CA VAL A 106 -63.74 -6.84 47.84
C VAL A 106 -64.53 -6.42 46.59
N ASP A 107 -64.83 -5.13 46.46
CA ASP A 107 -65.63 -4.58 45.37
C ASP A 107 -64.78 -4.24 44.13
N GLN A 108 -63.61 -3.62 44.34
CA GLN A 108 -62.67 -3.27 43.27
C GLN A 108 -61.23 -3.31 43.77
N LEU A 109 -60.33 -3.87 42.95
CA LEU A 109 -58.89 -3.83 43.21
C LEU A 109 -58.34 -2.43 42.92
N ALA A 110 -57.42 -1.96 43.76
CA ALA A 110 -56.65 -0.77 43.46
C ALA A 110 -55.82 -0.99 42.18
N THR A 111 -55.84 -0.03 41.26
CA THR A 111 -55.04 -0.06 40.02
C THR A 111 -54.11 1.14 39.98
N ASN A 112 -52.92 0.97 39.40
CA ASN A 112 -52.00 2.07 39.15
C ASN A 112 -52.46 2.86 37.92
N SER A 113 -52.32 4.19 37.96
CA SER A 113 -52.54 5.03 36.78
C SER A 113 -51.34 4.93 35.82
N ALA A 114 -51.57 4.59 34.55
CA ALA A 114 -50.56 4.59 33.51
C ALA A 114 -50.87 5.67 32.46
N ALA A 115 -49.91 6.56 32.18
CA ALA A 115 -50.01 7.55 31.11
C ALA A 115 -49.23 7.05 29.88
N ASN A 116 -49.93 6.80 28.77
CA ASN A 116 -49.32 6.46 27.49
C ASN A 116 -49.23 7.73 26.61
N SER A 117 -48.07 7.96 25.99
CA SER A 117 -47.87 9.05 25.02
C SER A 117 -48.28 8.59 23.62
N ASN A 118 -48.97 9.46 22.87
CA ASN A 118 -49.36 9.23 21.46
C ASN A 118 -48.29 9.73 20.46
N TYR A 119 -47.12 10.17 20.94
CA TYR A 119 -46.06 10.71 20.08
C TYR A 119 -45.09 9.61 19.64
N CYS A 120 -45.13 9.28 18.34
CA CYS A 120 -44.05 8.61 17.64
C CYS A 120 -43.03 9.68 17.23
N TYR A 121 -41.82 9.62 17.76
CA TYR A 121 -40.71 10.39 17.21
C TYR A 121 -40.21 9.66 15.96
N LEU A 122 -40.44 10.23 14.78
CA LEU A 122 -39.72 9.84 13.58
C LEU A 122 -38.30 10.42 13.71
N THR A 123 -37.36 9.61 14.19
CA THR A 123 -35.95 10.01 14.18
C THR A 123 -35.43 9.89 12.75
N THR A 124 -35.59 10.93 11.94
CA THR A 124 -34.90 11.02 10.65
C THR A 124 -33.40 11.13 10.92
N ILE A 125 -32.67 10.01 10.76
CA ILE A 125 -31.21 10.04 10.83
C ILE A 125 -30.72 10.60 9.51
N VAL A 126 -30.35 11.87 9.52
CA VAL A 126 -29.59 12.50 8.45
C VAL A 126 -28.16 11.98 8.56
N GLN A 127 -27.74 11.15 7.61
CA GLN A 127 -26.38 10.63 7.55
C GLN A 127 -25.61 11.36 6.45
N THR A 128 -24.49 11.99 6.83
CA THR A 128 -23.53 12.55 5.90
C THR A 128 -22.40 11.54 5.71
N THR A 129 -22.14 11.15 4.47
CA THR A 129 -21.03 10.26 4.07
C THR A 129 -20.26 10.88 2.92
N THR A 130 -19.05 10.40 2.65
CA THR A 130 -18.41 10.67 1.36
C THR A 130 -19.34 10.19 0.24
N ALA A 131 -19.50 10.99 -0.80
CA ALA A 131 -20.27 10.62 -1.97
C ALA A 131 -19.60 9.44 -2.71
N THR A 132 -20.32 8.83 -3.63
CA THR A 132 -19.87 7.82 -4.58
C THR A 132 -20.31 8.27 -5.97
N SER A 133 -19.82 7.67 -7.06
CA SER A 133 -20.29 7.99 -8.42
C SER A 133 -21.81 7.82 -8.59
N ASP A 134 -22.43 6.92 -7.81
CA ASP A 134 -23.87 6.67 -7.80
C ASP A 134 -24.67 7.64 -6.89
N SER A 135 -23.99 8.49 -6.11
CA SER A 135 -24.65 9.49 -5.28
C SER A 135 -25.40 10.49 -6.15
N LYS A 136 -26.67 10.73 -5.81
CA LYS A 136 -27.50 11.69 -6.53
C LYS A 136 -26.96 13.11 -6.35
N LEU A 137 -27.00 13.89 -7.43
CA LEU A 137 -26.60 15.30 -7.41
C LEU A 137 -27.38 16.11 -6.34
N ILE A 138 -28.65 15.78 -6.10
CA ILE A 138 -29.45 16.40 -5.05
C ILE A 138 -28.94 16.13 -3.63
N ASN A 139 -28.31 14.96 -3.39
CA ASN A 139 -27.76 14.62 -2.09
C ASN A 139 -26.46 15.38 -1.80
N VAL A 140 -25.76 15.83 -2.84
CA VAL A 140 -24.56 16.68 -2.72
C VAL A 140 -24.89 18.18 -2.81
N GLY A 141 -26.17 18.55 -2.88
CA GLY A 141 -26.65 19.93 -2.80
C GLY A 141 -27.02 20.60 -4.13
N VAL A 142 -27.02 19.87 -5.25
CA VAL A 142 -27.38 20.38 -6.58
C VAL A 142 -28.87 20.17 -6.85
N LYS A 143 -29.59 21.22 -7.22
CA LYS A 143 -31.02 21.14 -7.58
C LYS A 143 -31.20 20.77 -9.06
N ALA A 144 -32.32 20.14 -9.38
CA ALA A 144 -32.72 19.94 -10.77
C ALA A 144 -32.93 21.28 -11.50
N GLY A 145 -32.58 21.33 -12.78
CA GLY A 145 -32.60 22.55 -13.59
C GLY A 145 -31.57 22.50 -14.71
N LYS A 146 -31.48 23.56 -15.51
CA LYS A 146 -30.55 23.68 -16.63
C LYS A 146 -29.31 24.47 -16.22
N ILE A 147 -28.18 24.03 -16.76
CA ILE A 147 -26.91 24.77 -16.74
C ILE A 147 -26.40 24.93 -18.18
N GLY A 148 -25.63 25.98 -18.42
CA GLY A 148 -24.82 26.15 -19.63
C GLY A 148 -23.36 25.86 -19.31
N VAL A 149 -22.67 25.17 -20.20
CA VAL A 149 -21.23 24.92 -20.11
C VAL A 149 -20.56 25.41 -21.39
N THR A 150 -19.63 26.35 -21.26
CA THR A 150 -18.88 26.90 -22.40
C THR A 150 -17.70 26.00 -22.72
N VAL A 151 -17.68 25.43 -23.93
CA VAL A 151 -16.62 24.54 -24.42
C VAL A 151 -16.15 25.06 -25.77
N ASN A 152 -14.86 25.37 -25.91
CA ASN A 152 -14.29 25.95 -27.13
C ASN A 152 -15.04 27.23 -27.60
N GLY A 153 -15.49 28.06 -26.65
CA GLY A 153 -16.23 29.30 -26.92
C GLY A 153 -17.71 29.14 -27.29
N ILE A 154 -18.27 27.92 -27.23
CA ILE A 154 -19.68 27.64 -27.51
C ILE A 154 -20.36 27.16 -26.22
N GLU A 155 -21.43 27.84 -25.80
CA GLU A 155 -22.25 27.40 -24.67
C GLU A 155 -23.15 26.22 -25.07
N ARG A 156 -23.09 25.13 -24.30
CA ARG A 156 -23.91 23.94 -24.47
C ARG A 156 -24.74 23.71 -23.22
N GLY A 157 -26.05 23.47 -23.39
CA GLY A 157 -26.96 23.25 -22.28
C GLY A 157 -26.93 21.80 -21.76
N ILE A 158 -26.92 21.64 -20.44
CA ILE A 158 -27.11 20.37 -19.75
C ILE A 158 -28.36 20.49 -18.87
N GLU A 159 -29.27 19.53 -18.97
CA GLU A 159 -30.42 19.41 -18.08
C GLU A 159 -30.08 18.46 -16.93
N ILE A 160 -30.18 18.94 -15.70
CA ILE A 160 -30.03 18.19 -14.46
C ILE A 160 -31.39 17.75 -13.94
N THR A 161 -31.56 16.46 -13.71
CA THR A 161 -32.79 15.86 -13.18
C THR A 161 -32.61 15.41 -11.73
N GLU A 162 -33.71 15.18 -11.00
CA GLU A 162 -33.67 14.69 -9.61
C GLU A 162 -33.03 13.30 -9.45
N ASN A 163 -32.88 12.56 -10.54
CA ASN A 163 -32.30 11.22 -10.53
C ASN A 163 -30.87 11.18 -11.06
N ASP A 164 -30.34 12.31 -11.51
CA ASP A 164 -28.96 12.36 -11.97
C ASP A 164 -28.02 12.10 -10.80
N THR A 165 -27.06 11.21 -11.04
CA THR A 165 -25.92 10.92 -10.17
C THR A 165 -24.68 11.67 -10.65
N ILE A 166 -23.63 11.68 -9.82
CA ILE A 166 -22.30 12.18 -10.22
C ILE A 166 -21.84 11.51 -11.53
N GLN A 167 -22.02 10.19 -11.68
CA GLN A 167 -21.67 9.48 -12.92
C GLN A 167 -22.46 9.98 -14.12
N THR A 168 -23.78 10.09 -14.02
CA THR A 168 -24.60 10.57 -15.14
C THR A 168 -24.27 12.01 -15.53
N PHE A 169 -23.78 12.82 -14.58
CA PHE A 169 -23.31 14.17 -14.87
C PHE A 169 -21.98 14.17 -15.62
N ILE A 170 -21.03 13.30 -15.24
CA ILE A 170 -19.80 13.06 -16.01
C ILE A 170 -20.13 12.65 -17.44
N ASP A 171 -21.08 11.72 -17.62
CA ASP A 171 -21.47 11.25 -18.94
C ASP A 171 -22.06 12.40 -19.80
N LYS A 172 -22.92 13.25 -19.21
CA LYS A 172 -23.46 14.45 -19.88
C LYS A 172 -22.39 15.47 -20.25
N LEU A 173 -21.39 15.67 -19.40
CA LEU A 173 -20.23 16.52 -19.70
C LEU A 173 -19.41 15.95 -20.86
N LYS A 174 -19.19 14.64 -20.87
CA LYS A 174 -18.48 13.96 -21.95
C LYS A 174 -19.19 14.07 -23.30
N GLU A 175 -20.53 13.99 -23.31
CA GLU A 175 -21.34 14.20 -24.53
C GLU A 175 -21.15 15.58 -25.15
N ILE A 176 -20.83 16.59 -24.34
CA ILE A 176 -20.55 17.96 -24.82
C ILE A 176 -19.05 18.23 -25.04
N GLY A 177 -18.19 17.22 -24.87
CA GLY A 177 -16.76 17.29 -25.09
C GLY A 177 -15.96 17.82 -23.90
N VAL A 178 -16.50 17.74 -22.68
CA VAL A 178 -15.80 18.08 -21.44
C VAL A 178 -15.37 16.79 -20.75
N GLU A 179 -14.08 16.68 -20.47
CA GLU A 179 -13.56 15.59 -19.64
C GLU A 179 -13.81 15.92 -18.16
N ALA A 180 -14.39 14.95 -17.45
CA ALA A 180 -14.67 15.05 -16.03
C ALA A 180 -14.43 13.70 -15.38
N SER A 181 -14.08 13.71 -14.10
CA SER A 181 -13.77 12.49 -13.36
C SER A 181 -14.18 12.59 -11.90
N TYR A 182 -14.45 11.43 -11.31
CA TYR A 182 -14.67 11.27 -9.88
C TYR A 182 -13.74 10.18 -9.35
N ASN A 183 -12.95 10.50 -8.33
CA ASN A 183 -12.07 9.53 -7.70
C ASN A 183 -12.79 8.83 -6.55
N GLU A 184 -13.21 7.57 -6.72
CA GLU A 184 -13.92 6.79 -5.70
C GLU A 184 -13.14 6.60 -4.39
N LYS A 185 -11.81 6.69 -4.42
CA LYS A 185 -10.97 6.53 -3.23
C LYS A 185 -11.01 7.78 -2.36
N THR A 186 -11.16 8.95 -2.96
CA THR A 186 -11.09 10.25 -2.24
C THR A 186 -12.32 11.10 -2.32
N GLY A 187 -13.29 10.74 -3.15
CA GLY A 187 -14.50 11.50 -3.39
C GLY A 187 -14.29 12.86 -4.06
N VAL A 188 -13.14 13.12 -4.66
CA VAL A 188 -12.85 14.38 -5.35
C VAL A 188 -13.45 14.32 -6.76
N PHE A 189 -14.22 15.35 -7.12
CA PHE A 189 -14.73 15.56 -8.48
C PHE A 189 -13.86 16.60 -9.19
N SER A 190 -13.50 16.32 -10.45
CA SER A 190 -12.70 17.20 -11.29
C SER A 190 -13.35 17.37 -12.65
N ILE A 191 -13.25 18.56 -13.23
CA ILE A 191 -13.81 18.92 -14.53
C ILE A 191 -12.85 19.83 -15.28
N ASP A 192 -12.60 19.52 -16.55
CA ASP A 192 -11.68 20.25 -17.41
C ASP A 192 -12.40 21.35 -18.19
N ILE A 193 -12.57 22.52 -17.55
CA ILE A 193 -13.15 23.73 -18.14
C ILE A 193 -12.65 25.00 -17.42
N ASP A 194 -12.73 26.14 -18.11
CA ASP A 194 -12.39 27.47 -17.58
C ASP A 194 -13.16 27.83 -16.31
N ALA A 195 -12.49 28.57 -15.42
CA ALA A 195 -13.13 29.24 -14.31
C ALA A 195 -14.25 30.15 -14.82
N GLY A 196 -15.49 29.89 -14.42
CA GLY A 196 -16.66 30.63 -14.89
C GLY A 196 -17.24 30.13 -16.23
N ALA A 197 -16.76 29.02 -16.79
CA ALA A 197 -17.37 28.39 -17.97
C ALA A 197 -18.76 27.79 -17.70
N ILE A 198 -19.12 27.60 -16.43
CA ILE A 198 -20.46 27.17 -16.01
C ILE A 198 -21.34 28.39 -15.79
N ASN A 199 -22.44 28.44 -16.55
CA ASN A 199 -23.53 29.37 -16.40
C ASN A 199 -24.71 28.64 -15.74
N ASP A 200 -24.99 28.92 -14.47
CA ASP A 200 -26.06 28.25 -13.73
C ASP A 200 -27.44 28.89 -14.02
N ILE A 201 -28.02 28.54 -15.17
CA ILE A 201 -29.22 29.18 -15.74
C ILE A 201 -30.41 29.14 -14.78
N ASP A 202 -30.68 27.98 -14.17
CA ASP A 202 -31.83 27.77 -13.29
C ASP A 202 -31.50 27.86 -11.79
N GLY A 203 -30.27 28.27 -11.42
CA GLY A 203 -29.85 28.37 -10.02
C GLY A 203 -29.79 27.01 -9.31
N THR A 204 -29.28 26.01 -10.02
CA THR A 204 -29.05 24.64 -9.53
C THR A 204 -28.11 24.60 -8.32
N GLY A 205 -27.24 25.60 -8.18
CA GLY A 205 -26.21 25.68 -7.14
C GLY A 205 -25.00 24.81 -7.45
N ILE A 206 -24.83 24.34 -8.69
CA ILE A 206 -23.82 23.32 -9.02
C ILE A 206 -22.38 23.75 -8.74
N VAL A 207 -22.04 25.02 -9.01
CA VAL A 207 -20.69 25.55 -8.78
C VAL A 207 -20.36 25.56 -7.29
N ASP A 208 -21.31 25.97 -6.45
CA ASP A 208 -21.15 26.01 -5.01
C ASP A 208 -21.15 24.59 -4.41
N ALA A 209 -22.11 23.75 -4.79
CA ALA A 209 -22.27 22.40 -4.27
C ALA A 209 -21.07 21.49 -4.62
N LEU A 210 -20.51 21.64 -5.81
CA LEU A 210 -19.31 20.92 -6.25
C LEU A 210 -18.02 21.71 -5.99
N HIS A 211 -18.08 22.81 -5.23
CA HIS A 211 -16.94 23.67 -4.90
C HIS A 211 -16.00 23.91 -6.10
N LEU A 212 -16.54 24.20 -7.28
CA LEU A 212 -15.78 24.35 -8.52
C LEU A 212 -15.05 25.70 -8.52
N GLN A 213 -13.98 25.77 -7.74
CA GLN A 213 -13.08 26.91 -7.63
C GLN A 213 -11.92 26.67 -8.60
N GLY A 214 -11.91 27.38 -9.72
CA GLY A 214 -10.86 27.24 -10.74
C GLY A 214 -9.60 28.04 -10.41
N VAL A 215 -8.44 27.47 -10.70
CA VAL A 215 -7.19 28.21 -10.92
C VAL A 215 -6.71 27.88 -12.33
N ASN A 216 -6.27 28.87 -13.09
CA ASN A 216 -5.73 28.68 -14.45
C ASN A 216 -4.25 28.27 -14.37
N GLU A 217 -3.98 27.16 -13.70
CA GLU A 217 -2.65 26.63 -13.46
C GLU A 217 -2.65 25.09 -13.62
N GLY A 218 -1.70 24.58 -14.39
CA GLY A 218 -1.52 23.14 -14.58
C GLY A 218 -0.25 22.80 -15.38
N TYR A 219 -0.13 21.52 -15.71
CA TYR A 219 1.02 20.97 -16.41
C TYR A 219 0.58 19.89 -17.39
N THR A 220 1.26 19.84 -18.52
CA THR A 220 1.26 18.69 -19.41
C THR A 220 2.65 18.07 -19.44
N SER A 221 2.80 16.85 -19.94
CA SER A 221 4.12 16.27 -20.21
C SER A 221 4.29 15.91 -21.67
N ASN A 222 5.54 15.75 -22.09
CA ASN A 222 5.84 14.91 -23.25
C ASN A 222 5.51 13.45 -22.93
N SER A 223 5.41 12.60 -23.96
CA SER A 223 5.22 11.17 -23.78
C SER A 223 6.31 10.58 -22.88
N LEU A 224 5.88 10.02 -21.75
CA LEU A 224 6.75 9.36 -20.79
C LEU A 224 7.06 7.95 -21.30
N ASN A 225 8.33 7.58 -21.22
CA ASN A 225 8.83 6.32 -21.76
C ASN A 225 9.90 5.74 -20.83
N THR A 226 10.00 4.42 -20.81
CA THR A 226 11.15 3.68 -20.26
C THR A 226 12.11 3.35 -21.39
N SER A 227 13.40 3.33 -21.10
CA SER A 227 14.47 2.95 -22.04
C SER A 227 15.23 1.76 -21.48
N LYS A 228 15.50 0.76 -22.34
CA LYS A 228 16.45 -0.31 -22.04
C LYS A 228 17.52 -0.33 -23.12
N THR A 229 18.76 -0.16 -22.69
CA THR A 229 19.92 -0.20 -23.58
C THR A 229 20.66 -1.51 -23.37
N ASP A 230 20.68 -2.34 -24.41
CA ASP A 230 21.46 -3.57 -24.46
C ASP A 230 22.66 -3.38 -25.40
N THR A 231 23.77 -4.03 -25.09
CA THR A 231 24.93 -4.12 -25.99
C THR A 231 24.97 -5.53 -26.56
N ILE A 232 24.96 -5.62 -27.89
CA ILE A 232 25.13 -6.89 -28.60
C ILE A 232 26.45 -6.87 -29.38
N TYR A 233 27.07 -8.05 -29.48
CA TYR A 233 28.20 -8.28 -30.37
C TYR A 233 27.70 -9.15 -31.51
N SER A 234 27.90 -8.69 -32.74
CA SER A 234 27.56 -9.43 -33.94
C SER A 234 28.81 -9.64 -34.78
N ALA A 235 28.89 -10.79 -35.45
CA ALA A 235 29.97 -11.06 -36.40
C ALA A 235 30.05 -9.94 -37.44
N ALA A 236 31.27 -9.54 -37.80
CA ALA A 236 31.50 -8.54 -38.82
C ALA A 236 31.02 -9.06 -40.18
N THR A 237 30.36 -8.20 -40.95
CA THR A 237 29.95 -8.48 -42.32
C THR A 237 30.66 -7.53 -43.27
N VAL A 238 30.44 -7.69 -44.57
CA VAL A 238 30.98 -6.77 -45.58
C VAL A 238 30.50 -5.33 -45.39
N ASP A 239 29.39 -5.10 -44.68
CA ASP A 239 28.85 -3.77 -44.42
C ASP A 239 29.40 -3.12 -43.13
N THR A 240 30.12 -3.89 -42.29
CA THR A 240 30.72 -3.38 -41.04
C THR A 240 31.80 -2.35 -41.36
N LEU A 241 31.77 -1.20 -40.68
CA LEU A 241 32.78 -0.16 -40.85
C LEU A 241 34.11 -0.60 -40.23
N MET A 242 35.24 -0.29 -40.87
CA MET A 242 36.56 -0.60 -40.35
C MET A 242 36.81 0.05 -38.97
N SER A 243 36.22 1.22 -38.73
CA SER A 243 36.26 1.90 -37.44
C SER A 243 35.48 1.20 -36.33
N GLU A 244 34.44 0.43 -36.66
CA GLU A 244 33.68 -0.36 -35.68
C GLU A 244 34.47 -1.58 -35.19
N LEU A 245 35.46 -2.02 -35.96
CA LEU A 245 36.45 -3.04 -35.59
C LEU A 245 37.66 -2.45 -34.85
N GLY A 246 37.76 -1.12 -34.77
CA GLY A 246 38.83 -0.41 -34.07
C GLY A 246 39.93 0.16 -34.97
N ALA A 247 39.83 0.03 -36.30
CA ALA A 247 40.79 0.62 -37.21
C ALA A 247 40.61 2.15 -37.31
N LYS A 248 41.71 2.87 -37.45
CA LYS A 248 41.73 4.34 -37.63
C LYS A 248 41.91 4.70 -39.10
N GLU A 249 41.50 5.92 -39.46
CA GLU A 249 41.76 6.48 -40.79
C GLU A 249 43.27 6.57 -41.06
N GLY A 250 43.68 6.32 -42.31
CA GLY A 250 45.08 6.35 -42.71
C GLY A 250 45.40 5.43 -43.88
N VAL A 251 46.69 5.30 -44.20
CA VAL A 251 47.15 4.47 -45.32
C VAL A 251 47.84 3.23 -44.78
N ILE A 252 47.41 2.05 -45.23
CA ILE A 252 47.97 0.74 -44.89
C ILE A 252 48.86 0.30 -46.04
N THR A 253 50.02 -0.29 -45.73
CA THR A 253 50.88 -0.94 -46.72
C THR A 253 50.67 -2.46 -46.67
N ILE A 254 50.46 -3.06 -47.85
CA ILE A 254 50.21 -4.49 -48.03
C ILE A 254 51.27 -5.04 -48.97
N HIS A 255 52.06 -5.99 -48.49
CA HIS A 255 53.08 -6.67 -49.28
C HIS A 255 52.49 -7.95 -49.88
N ALA A 256 52.36 -8.00 -51.21
CA ALA A 256 51.84 -9.17 -51.92
C ALA A 256 52.42 -9.24 -53.34
N ASN A 257 52.50 -10.45 -53.93
CA ASN A 257 52.97 -10.63 -55.31
C ASN A 257 54.33 -9.94 -55.60
N ASP A 258 55.27 -10.00 -54.65
CA ASP A 258 56.59 -9.34 -54.70
C ASP A 258 56.56 -7.78 -54.82
N ALA A 259 55.44 -7.14 -54.46
CA ALA A 259 55.26 -5.69 -54.50
C ALA A 259 54.51 -5.14 -53.27
N ASP A 260 54.61 -3.82 -53.07
CA ASP A 260 53.88 -3.11 -52.02
C ASP A 260 52.70 -2.33 -52.60
N TYR A 261 51.52 -2.51 -52.00
CA TYR A 261 50.28 -1.81 -52.32
C TYR A 261 49.85 -0.92 -51.15
N GLN A 262 49.15 0.16 -51.46
CA GLN A 262 48.63 1.09 -50.46
C GLN A 262 47.11 1.09 -50.48
N VAL A 263 46.49 0.86 -49.33
CA VAL A 263 45.04 0.93 -49.12
C VAL A 263 44.74 2.08 -48.18
N THR A 264 43.78 2.95 -48.54
CA THR A 264 43.41 4.10 -47.70
C THR A 264 42.12 3.81 -46.94
N LEU A 265 42.19 3.85 -45.60
CA LEU A 265 41.04 3.83 -44.72
C LEU A 265 40.53 5.24 -44.46
N THR A 266 39.22 5.39 -44.60
CA THR A 266 38.46 6.59 -44.26
C THR A 266 37.36 6.20 -43.27
N SER A 267 36.70 7.20 -42.66
CA SER A 267 35.57 7.01 -41.72
C SER A 267 34.37 6.28 -42.32
N THR A 268 34.29 6.16 -43.65
CA THR A 268 33.22 5.44 -44.34
C THR A 268 33.67 4.12 -44.94
N THR A 269 34.95 3.75 -44.81
CA THR A 269 35.45 2.49 -45.39
C THR A 269 34.87 1.30 -44.64
N THR A 270 34.17 0.43 -45.37
CA THR A 270 33.65 -0.84 -44.84
C THR A 270 34.65 -1.98 -45.00
N LEU A 271 34.44 -3.09 -44.29
CA LEU A 271 35.20 -4.33 -44.48
C LEU A 271 35.04 -4.87 -45.91
N GLY A 272 33.87 -4.70 -46.52
CA GLY A 272 33.60 -5.01 -47.92
C GLY A 272 34.43 -4.18 -48.88
N ASP A 273 34.54 -2.87 -48.65
CA ASP A 273 35.39 -1.98 -49.46
C ASP A 273 36.87 -2.36 -49.35
N PHE A 274 37.33 -2.66 -48.13
CA PHE A 274 38.70 -3.14 -47.88
C PHE A 274 38.99 -4.45 -48.64
N ILE A 275 38.07 -5.42 -48.56
CA ILE A 275 38.15 -6.69 -49.30
C ILE A 275 38.16 -6.47 -50.82
N ALA A 276 37.34 -5.55 -51.32
CA ALA A 276 37.28 -5.24 -52.74
C ALA A 276 38.58 -4.60 -53.24
N ASP A 277 39.20 -3.72 -52.45
CA ASP A 277 40.46 -3.06 -52.79
C ASP A 277 41.62 -4.07 -52.87
N LEU A 278 41.72 -4.98 -51.89
CA LEU A 278 42.64 -6.13 -51.92
C LEU A 278 42.47 -6.99 -53.17
N LYS A 279 41.22 -7.35 -53.51
CA LYS A 279 40.91 -8.13 -54.73
C LYS A 279 41.29 -7.41 -56.01
N SER A 280 41.18 -6.08 -56.05
CA SER A 280 41.57 -5.29 -57.22
C SER A 280 43.08 -5.35 -57.50
N HIS A 281 43.87 -5.70 -56.48
CA HIS A 281 45.32 -5.95 -56.56
C HIS A 281 45.68 -7.44 -56.70
N ASN A 282 44.71 -8.29 -57.07
CA ASN A 282 44.85 -9.73 -57.21
C ASN A 282 45.30 -10.43 -55.91
N ILE A 283 44.86 -9.94 -54.76
CA ILE A 283 45.06 -10.59 -53.46
C ILE A 283 43.82 -11.42 -53.15
N ASP A 284 44.00 -12.71 -52.88
CA ASP A 284 42.91 -13.60 -52.51
C ASP A 284 42.51 -13.34 -51.06
N VAL A 285 41.27 -12.86 -50.88
CA VAL A 285 40.70 -12.56 -49.57
C VAL A 285 39.24 -13.01 -49.47
N THR A 286 38.90 -13.63 -48.34
CA THR A 286 37.55 -14.14 -48.05
C THR A 286 37.12 -13.74 -46.63
N LEU A 287 35.84 -13.42 -46.47
CA LEU A 287 35.17 -13.26 -45.18
C LEU A 287 34.08 -14.31 -45.08
N ASP A 288 34.10 -15.13 -44.02
CA ASP A 288 33.06 -16.12 -43.79
C ASP A 288 31.88 -15.58 -42.96
N SER A 289 30.83 -16.39 -42.81
CA SER A 289 29.62 -16.00 -42.06
C SER A 289 29.83 -15.85 -40.55
N THR A 290 30.95 -16.31 -40.02
CA THR A 290 31.33 -16.18 -38.61
C THR A 290 32.20 -14.95 -38.35
N GLY A 291 32.59 -14.21 -39.40
CA GLY A 291 33.41 -13.01 -39.28
C GLY A 291 34.91 -13.30 -39.36
N ILE A 292 35.33 -14.46 -39.88
CA ILE A 292 36.76 -14.75 -40.07
C ILE A 292 37.19 -14.26 -41.45
N LEU A 293 38.15 -13.33 -41.45
CA LEU A 293 38.83 -12.79 -42.62
C LEU A 293 40.11 -13.60 -42.88
N THR A 294 40.23 -14.17 -44.07
CA THR A 294 41.43 -14.87 -44.52
C THR A 294 42.00 -14.15 -45.73
N ILE A 295 43.29 -13.81 -45.66
CA ILE A 295 44.07 -13.13 -46.70
C ILE A 295 45.22 -14.06 -47.08
N THR A 296 45.26 -14.52 -48.33
CA THR A 296 46.26 -15.49 -48.81
C THR A 296 47.34 -14.82 -49.64
N ASP A 297 48.58 -15.28 -49.48
CA ASP A 297 49.78 -14.82 -50.19
C ASP A 297 50.04 -13.30 -50.10
N ALA A 298 49.55 -12.68 -49.03
CA ALA A 298 49.75 -11.27 -48.75
C ALA A 298 49.98 -11.03 -47.26
N LYS A 299 50.76 -10.00 -46.97
CA LYS A 299 51.09 -9.58 -45.61
C LYS A 299 50.76 -8.11 -45.46
N ILE A 300 49.80 -7.82 -44.59
CA ILE A 300 49.56 -6.47 -44.09
C ILE A 300 50.69 -6.16 -43.10
N THR A 301 51.47 -5.15 -43.42
CA THR A 301 52.51 -4.60 -42.54
C THR A 301 52.03 -3.25 -42.08
N ASP A 302 51.45 -3.17 -40.89
CA ASP A 302 51.09 -1.90 -40.29
C ASP A 302 52.33 -1.21 -39.72
N GLU A 303 53.10 -0.56 -40.60
CA GLU A 303 54.13 0.41 -40.19
C GLU A 303 53.51 1.80 -39.86
N GLY A 304 52.18 1.89 -39.70
CA GLY A 304 51.41 3.14 -39.63
C GLY A 304 50.62 3.37 -38.34
N THR A 305 49.69 4.33 -38.38
CA THR A 305 48.84 4.77 -37.25
C THR A 305 47.40 4.25 -37.32
N THR A 306 47.14 3.29 -38.22
CA THR A 306 45.80 2.78 -38.53
C THR A 306 45.30 1.73 -37.54
N ASP A 307 46.17 1.18 -36.70
CA ASP A 307 45.88 0.09 -35.75
C ASP A 307 45.20 -1.12 -36.42
N ILE A 308 45.48 -1.36 -37.70
CA ILE A 308 44.72 -2.33 -38.51
C ILE A 308 45.01 -3.77 -38.08
N LEU A 309 46.24 -4.06 -37.67
CA LEU A 309 46.62 -5.39 -37.19
C LEU A 309 45.89 -5.74 -35.90
N ASP A 310 45.70 -4.78 -35.00
CA ASP A 310 44.97 -4.97 -33.75
C ASP A 310 43.46 -5.04 -34.00
N ALA A 311 42.92 -4.19 -34.89
CA ALA A 311 41.51 -4.17 -35.26
C ALA A 311 41.04 -5.47 -35.93
N LEU A 312 41.90 -6.06 -36.78
CA LEU A 312 41.60 -7.31 -37.47
C LEU A 312 42.15 -8.55 -36.74
N GLY A 313 43.02 -8.38 -35.74
CA GLY A 313 43.62 -9.50 -34.99
C GLY A 313 44.25 -10.57 -35.89
N LEU A 314 45.04 -10.14 -36.89
CA LEU A 314 45.58 -11.02 -37.93
C LEU A 314 46.76 -11.84 -37.44
N ASP A 315 46.64 -13.17 -37.49
CA ASP A 315 47.72 -14.12 -37.27
C ASP A 315 48.32 -14.59 -38.60
N LEU A 316 49.65 -14.56 -38.71
CA LEU A 316 50.40 -14.95 -39.90
C LEU A 316 50.84 -16.42 -39.82
N ASP A 317 50.43 -17.24 -40.78
CA ASP A 317 51.08 -18.52 -41.07
C ASP A 317 52.25 -18.30 -42.03
N ILE A 318 53.47 -18.39 -41.48
CA ILE A 318 54.73 -18.17 -42.20
C ILE A 318 55.01 -19.20 -43.29
N TYR A 319 54.36 -20.37 -43.27
CA TYR A 319 54.61 -21.42 -44.26
C TYR A 319 53.70 -21.30 -45.49
N SER A 320 52.51 -20.72 -45.31
CA SER A 320 51.51 -20.52 -46.36
C SER A 320 51.32 -19.05 -46.76
N ASN A 321 52.13 -18.14 -46.17
CA ASN A 321 52.03 -16.69 -46.35
C ASN A 321 50.59 -16.16 -46.25
N THR A 322 49.81 -16.75 -45.35
CA THR A 322 48.38 -16.47 -45.18
C THR A 322 48.16 -15.80 -43.83
N GLN A 323 47.36 -14.73 -43.80
CA GLN A 323 46.90 -14.07 -42.59
C GLN A 323 45.43 -14.38 -42.33
N VAL A 324 45.11 -14.77 -41.10
CA VAL A 324 43.74 -15.10 -40.69
C VAL A 324 43.39 -14.25 -39.46
N SER A 325 42.21 -13.63 -39.46
CA SER A 325 41.71 -12.92 -38.28
C SER A 325 41.18 -13.89 -37.22
N GLY A 326 40.98 -13.39 -35.99
CA GLY A 326 40.01 -13.99 -35.09
C GLY A 326 38.56 -13.82 -35.56
N ASP A 327 37.60 -14.16 -34.69
CA ASP A 327 36.18 -13.89 -34.91
C ASP A 327 35.93 -12.37 -34.86
N LEU A 328 35.96 -11.71 -36.03
CA LEU A 328 35.71 -10.27 -36.09
C LEU A 328 34.27 -10.02 -35.66
N SER A 329 34.09 -9.12 -34.71
CA SER A 329 32.78 -8.71 -34.24
C SER A 329 32.75 -7.21 -33.97
N HIS A 330 31.58 -6.61 -34.19
CA HIS A 330 31.36 -5.21 -33.88
C HIS A 330 30.34 -5.07 -32.75
N LYS A 331 30.52 -4.01 -31.96
CA LYS A 331 29.63 -3.66 -30.85
C LYS A 331 28.49 -2.80 -31.37
N ALA A 332 27.26 -3.31 -31.30
CA ALA A 332 26.07 -2.52 -31.54
C ALA A 332 25.33 -2.24 -30.22
N THR A 333 24.91 -0.99 -30.03
CA THR A 333 24.08 -0.59 -28.89
C THR A 333 22.64 -0.45 -29.39
N ILE A 334 21.73 -1.23 -28.80
CA ILE A 334 20.31 -1.17 -29.13
C ILE A 334 19.59 -0.56 -27.93
N THR A 335 18.92 0.57 -28.16
CA THR A 335 18.01 1.17 -27.19
C THR A 335 16.58 0.88 -27.61
N GLN A 336 15.85 0.17 -26.75
CA GLN A 336 14.41 -0.06 -26.89
C GLN A 336 13.67 0.91 -25.97
N THR A 337 12.68 1.61 -26.51
CA THR A 337 11.82 2.52 -25.74
C THR A 337 10.41 1.97 -25.67
N THR A 338 9.80 2.01 -24.49
CA THR A 338 8.40 1.62 -24.28
C THR A 338 7.63 2.75 -23.62
N THR A 339 6.42 3.02 -24.10
CA THR A 339 5.52 4.02 -23.49
C THR A 339 5.18 3.64 -22.05
N ALA A 340 5.26 4.61 -21.15
CA ALA A 340 4.95 4.42 -19.75
C ALA A 340 3.45 4.13 -19.55
N THR A 341 3.17 3.30 -18.55
CA THR A 341 1.83 2.96 -18.08
C THR A 341 1.71 3.30 -16.59
N SER A 342 0.51 3.18 -16.03
CA SER A 342 0.28 3.36 -14.59
C SER A 342 1.14 2.45 -13.72
N ASP A 343 1.57 1.29 -14.22
CA ASP A 343 2.41 0.32 -13.50
C ASP A 343 3.92 0.62 -13.61
N THR A 344 4.31 1.60 -14.45
CA THR A 344 5.71 1.96 -14.63
C THR A 344 6.26 2.59 -13.36
N LEU A 345 7.40 2.11 -12.86
CA LEU A 345 8.06 2.70 -11.69
C LEU A 345 8.65 4.06 -12.06
N LEU A 346 8.54 5.04 -11.15
CA LEU A 346 9.07 6.39 -11.38
C LEU A 346 10.58 6.39 -11.65
N LYS A 347 11.33 5.48 -11.02
CA LYS A 347 12.77 5.33 -11.21
C LYS A 347 13.17 4.86 -12.62
N ASP A 348 12.23 4.27 -13.36
CA ASP A 348 12.47 3.73 -14.70
C ASP A 348 12.10 4.76 -15.79
N LEU A 349 11.60 5.94 -15.40
CA LEU A 349 11.21 7.02 -16.31
C LEU A 349 12.43 7.83 -16.77
N GLY A 350 12.83 7.63 -18.03
CA GLY A 350 13.84 8.44 -18.71
C GLY A 350 15.27 8.30 -18.17
N ASP A 351 16.23 8.76 -18.98
CA ASP A 351 17.64 8.73 -18.62
C ASP A 351 17.98 9.85 -17.61
N GLY A 352 18.85 9.54 -16.64
CA GLY A 352 19.39 10.53 -15.71
C GLY A 352 18.53 10.82 -14.47
N ILE A 353 17.51 10.01 -14.22
CA ILE A 353 16.63 10.14 -13.05
C ILE A 353 17.05 9.17 -11.95
N ASN A 354 17.23 9.70 -10.75
CA ASN A 354 17.61 8.91 -9.59
C ASN A 354 16.57 9.04 -8.48
N ILE A 355 15.50 8.25 -8.58
CA ILE A 355 14.49 8.19 -7.51
C ILE A 355 15.01 7.34 -6.36
N THR A 356 15.09 7.93 -5.18
CA THR A 356 15.42 7.26 -3.91
C THR A 356 14.25 7.35 -2.93
N ASP A 357 14.20 6.45 -1.95
CA ASP A 357 13.13 6.47 -0.95
C ASP A 357 13.14 7.77 -0.11
N GLY A 358 11.95 8.31 0.15
CA GLY A 358 11.77 9.53 0.93
C GLY A 358 11.83 10.83 0.13
N GLN A 359 11.92 10.74 -1.20
CA GLN A 359 11.75 11.89 -2.10
C GLN A 359 10.32 12.44 -2.02
N THR A 360 10.12 13.70 -2.42
CA THR A 360 8.82 14.38 -2.22
C THR A 360 8.36 15.17 -3.44
N VAL A 361 7.04 15.31 -3.56
CA VAL A 361 6.34 16.23 -4.47
C VAL A 361 5.34 17.03 -3.65
N ILE A 362 5.37 18.36 -3.75
CA ILE A 362 4.50 19.26 -2.96
C ILE A 362 3.47 19.89 -3.88
N ILE A 363 2.21 19.56 -3.66
CA ILE A 363 1.05 20.05 -4.42
C ILE A 363 0.36 21.14 -3.63
N LYS A 364 -0.03 22.22 -4.31
CA LYS A 364 -0.97 23.22 -3.83
C LYS A 364 -2.23 23.16 -4.70
N ASN A 365 -3.37 22.79 -4.13
CA ASN A 365 -4.63 22.72 -4.88
C ASN A 365 -5.31 24.11 -5.04
N SER A 366 -6.38 24.18 -5.83
CA SER A 366 -7.19 25.40 -6.03
C SER A 366 -7.73 26.02 -4.75
N SER A 367 -7.91 25.23 -3.69
CA SER A 367 -8.33 25.70 -2.36
C SER A 367 -7.18 26.30 -1.53
N ASN A 368 -5.98 26.44 -2.12
CA ASN A 368 -4.74 26.87 -1.46
C ASN A 368 -4.24 25.92 -0.35
N GLU A 369 -4.65 24.66 -0.38
CA GLU A 369 -4.18 23.64 0.56
C GLU A 369 -2.93 22.96 0.01
N TYR A 370 -1.94 22.73 0.88
CA TYR A 370 -0.66 22.11 0.53
C TYR A 370 -0.63 20.65 0.98
N THR A 371 -0.27 19.75 0.07
CA THR A 371 -0.07 18.33 0.34
C THR A 371 1.34 17.93 -0.06
N THR A 372 2.04 17.20 0.82
CA THR A 372 3.34 16.59 0.50
C THR A 372 3.13 15.11 0.23
N ILE A 373 3.49 14.68 -0.98
CA ILE A 373 3.47 13.28 -1.41
C ILE A 373 4.89 12.75 -1.30
N THR A 374 5.07 11.60 -0.65
CA THR A 374 6.37 10.93 -0.54
C THR A 374 6.45 9.84 -1.59
N VAL A 375 7.55 9.78 -2.33
CA VAL A 375 7.84 8.77 -3.35
C VAL A 375 9.12 8.01 -3.04
N GLY A 376 9.28 6.85 -3.67
CA GLY A 376 10.48 6.02 -3.55
C GLY A 376 10.70 5.09 -4.72
N THR A 377 11.64 4.17 -4.54
CA THR A 377 12.12 3.25 -5.57
C THR A 377 11.08 2.24 -6.07
N THR A 378 9.97 2.11 -5.34
CA THR A 378 8.83 1.24 -5.67
C THR A 378 7.58 2.00 -6.09
N THR A 379 7.59 3.34 -6.04
CA THR A 379 6.41 4.13 -6.40
C THR A 379 6.19 4.06 -7.90
N THR A 380 4.97 3.72 -8.30
CA THR A 380 4.56 3.74 -9.72
C THR A 380 4.06 5.12 -10.15
N LEU A 381 4.05 5.36 -11.47
CA LEU A 381 3.45 6.56 -12.05
C LEU A 381 1.96 6.68 -11.68
N GLY A 382 1.22 5.57 -11.74
CA GLY A 382 -0.19 5.54 -11.37
C GLY A 382 -0.43 5.85 -9.89
N GLU A 383 0.43 5.35 -9.00
CA GLU A 383 0.37 5.68 -7.57
C GLU A 383 0.56 7.17 -7.33
N LEU A 384 1.59 7.78 -7.94
CA LEU A 384 1.84 9.22 -7.79
C LEU A 384 0.69 10.07 -8.33
N LEU A 385 0.16 9.76 -9.52
CA LEU A 385 -0.98 10.48 -10.10
C LEU A 385 -2.25 10.31 -9.24
N SER A 386 -2.46 9.12 -8.67
CA SER A 386 -3.53 8.90 -7.70
C SER A 386 -3.34 9.77 -6.46
N ASP A 387 -2.13 9.83 -5.90
CA ASP A 387 -1.84 10.66 -4.72
C ASP A 387 -1.94 12.16 -5.00
N MET A 388 -1.58 12.60 -6.21
CA MET A 388 -1.86 13.97 -6.67
C MET A 388 -3.36 14.21 -6.73
N THR A 389 -4.13 13.27 -7.28
CA THR A 389 -5.59 13.36 -7.27
C THR A 389 -6.14 13.43 -5.85
N ASN A 390 -5.55 12.68 -4.93
CA ASN A 390 -5.90 12.67 -3.51
C ASN A 390 -5.54 13.99 -2.80
N ALA A 391 -4.56 14.73 -3.34
CA ALA A 391 -4.22 16.09 -2.91
C ALA A 391 -5.20 17.17 -3.41
N GLY A 392 -6.21 16.79 -4.20
CA GLY A 392 -7.28 17.67 -4.67
C GLY A 392 -6.99 18.36 -6.01
N VAL A 393 -6.04 17.84 -6.80
CA VAL A 393 -5.83 18.25 -8.20
C VAL A 393 -6.41 17.19 -9.14
N TYR A 394 -6.61 17.51 -10.41
CA TYR A 394 -6.77 16.49 -11.45
C TYR A 394 -5.37 16.01 -11.87
N ALA A 395 -5.17 14.71 -11.97
CA ALA A 395 -3.92 14.12 -12.46
C ALA A 395 -4.22 12.82 -13.23
N ALA A 396 -3.94 12.81 -14.52
CA ALA A 396 -4.28 11.69 -15.41
C ALA A 396 -3.11 11.29 -16.31
N LEU A 397 -3.12 10.01 -16.72
CA LEU A 397 -2.22 9.45 -17.72
C LEU A 397 -3.02 9.14 -18.99
N ASN A 398 -2.60 9.75 -20.10
CA ASN A 398 -3.17 9.52 -21.42
C ASN A 398 -2.61 8.25 -22.06
N LYS A 399 -3.33 7.75 -23.08
CA LYS A 399 -2.96 6.52 -23.81
C LYS A 399 -1.63 6.62 -24.55
N ASP A 400 -1.20 7.82 -24.88
CA ASP A 400 0.08 8.10 -25.55
C ASP A 400 1.24 8.30 -24.56
N GLY A 401 1.01 8.09 -23.26
CA GLY A 401 2.01 8.24 -22.21
C GLY A 401 2.23 9.68 -21.76
N THR A 402 1.44 10.65 -22.23
CA THR A 402 1.46 12.02 -21.68
C THR A 402 0.66 12.07 -20.38
N ILE A 403 1.03 12.96 -19.48
CA ILE A 403 0.25 13.23 -18.27
C ILE A 403 -0.30 14.65 -18.28
N GLU A 404 -1.45 14.80 -17.63
CA GLU A 404 -2.16 16.07 -17.46
C GLU A 404 -2.39 16.28 -15.98
N ILE A 405 -2.02 17.46 -15.48
CA ILE A 405 -2.23 17.86 -14.08
C ILE A 405 -2.86 19.24 -14.07
N SER A 406 -3.94 19.43 -13.33
CA SER A 406 -4.67 20.71 -13.30
C SER A 406 -5.47 20.93 -12.02
N GLY A 407 -5.95 22.16 -11.79
CA GLY A 407 -6.62 22.51 -10.53
C GLY A 407 -5.64 22.70 -9.35
N GLY A 408 -4.39 23.03 -9.65
CA GLY A 408 -3.34 23.29 -8.67
C GLY A 408 -1.94 23.37 -9.28
N THR A 409 -0.95 23.65 -8.43
CA THR A 409 0.46 23.76 -8.81
C THR A 409 1.36 22.81 -8.04
N ILE A 410 2.44 22.38 -8.69
CA ILE A 410 3.57 21.76 -8.02
C ILE A 410 4.44 22.88 -7.50
N THR A 411 4.44 23.07 -6.18
CA THR A 411 5.11 24.22 -5.52
C THR A 411 6.50 23.88 -5.00
N GLY A 412 6.88 22.61 -5.02
CA GLY A 412 8.19 22.15 -4.58
C GLY A 412 8.28 20.63 -4.51
N GLY A 413 9.37 20.15 -3.92
CA GLY A 413 9.70 18.73 -3.85
C GLY A 413 11.16 18.48 -4.24
N THR A 414 11.54 17.21 -4.33
CA THR A 414 12.86 16.80 -4.79
C THR A 414 12.94 16.86 -6.31
N PHE A 415 14.04 17.40 -6.83
CA PHE A 415 14.22 17.66 -8.26
C PHE A 415 14.00 16.42 -9.15
N ASP A 416 14.50 15.25 -8.74
CA ASP A 416 14.40 14.03 -9.54
C ASP A 416 12.95 13.53 -9.68
N ALA A 417 12.16 13.54 -8.60
CA ALA A 417 10.76 13.14 -8.61
C ALA A 417 9.88 14.01 -9.52
N ILE A 418 10.15 15.33 -9.54
CA ILE A 418 9.43 16.26 -10.42
C ILE A 418 9.95 16.14 -11.86
N SER A 419 11.25 15.98 -12.04
CA SER A 419 11.87 15.85 -13.37
C SER A 419 11.43 14.57 -14.09
N ALA A 420 11.10 13.51 -13.35
CA ALA A 420 10.55 12.26 -13.90
C ALA A 420 9.27 12.43 -14.69
N LEU A 421 8.50 13.44 -14.34
CA LEU A 421 7.24 13.76 -14.98
C LEU A 421 7.40 14.58 -16.26
N LYS A 422 8.62 15.08 -16.56
CA LYS A 422 8.94 15.87 -17.77
C LYS A 422 7.89 16.96 -18.07
N LEU A 423 7.47 17.64 -17.02
CA LEU A 423 6.35 18.58 -17.05
C LEU A 423 6.73 19.85 -17.80
N THR A 424 5.78 20.34 -18.59
CA THR A 424 5.76 21.66 -19.19
C THR A 424 4.63 22.43 -18.54
N ALA A 425 4.95 23.56 -17.92
CA ALA A 425 3.94 24.42 -17.32
C ALA A 425 3.12 25.08 -18.43
N GLU A 426 1.80 24.91 -18.39
CA GLU A 426 0.88 25.56 -19.30
C GLU A 426 -0.29 26.16 -18.51
N PRO A 427 -0.89 27.27 -19.00
CA PRO A 427 -2.16 27.74 -18.44
C PRO A 427 -3.24 26.70 -18.73
N TYR A 428 -3.48 25.83 -17.75
CA TYR A 428 -4.51 24.79 -17.82
C TYR A 428 -5.70 25.20 -16.95
N THR A 429 -6.88 25.06 -17.51
CA THR A 429 -8.14 25.53 -16.95
C THR A 429 -8.97 24.34 -16.50
N ALA A 430 -8.74 23.86 -15.28
CA ALA A 430 -9.62 22.86 -14.68
C ALA A 430 -10.14 23.32 -13.31
N MET A 431 -11.35 22.87 -12.99
CA MET A 431 -11.97 23.07 -11.69
C MET A 431 -12.03 21.73 -10.95
N THR A 432 -11.71 21.75 -9.66
CA THR A 432 -11.80 20.57 -8.80
C THR A 432 -12.55 20.96 -7.53
N THR A 433 -13.19 19.98 -6.87
CA THR A 433 -13.82 20.21 -5.56
C THR A 433 -12.81 20.55 -4.48
N GLY A 434 -11.52 20.27 -4.70
CA GLY A 434 -10.42 20.36 -3.72
C GLY A 434 -10.52 19.42 -2.52
N LYS A 435 -11.72 18.93 -2.18
CA LYS A 435 -12.05 18.06 -1.05
C LYS A 435 -13.04 16.97 -1.47
N PRO A 436 -13.11 15.86 -0.71
CA PRO A 436 -14.16 14.86 -0.88
C PRO A 436 -15.56 15.50 -0.88
N LEU A 437 -16.36 15.21 -1.90
CA LEU A 437 -17.78 15.50 -1.88
C LEU A 437 -18.44 14.68 -0.77
N THR A 438 -19.34 15.30 -0.04
CA THR A 438 -20.18 14.62 0.95
C THR A 438 -21.61 14.60 0.47
N GLU A 439 -22.25 13.45 0.53
CA GLU A 439 -23.68 13.35 0.28
C GLU A 439 -24.46 13.28 1.59
N THR A 440 -25.67 13.82 1.57
CA THR A 440 -26.62 13.75 2.67
C THR A 440 -27.82 12.91 2.25
N VAL A 441 -28.01 11.77 2.90
CA VAL A 441 -29.13 10.85 2.65
C VAL A 441 -29.97 10.68 3.91
N GLN A 442 -31.30 10.73 3.73
CA GLN A 442 -32.23 10.28 4.77
C GLN A 442 -32.24 8.76 4.80
N LYS A 443 -31.83 8.17 5.92
CA LYS A 443 -32.13 6.75 6.19
C LYS A 443 -33.53 6.64 6.78
N ALA A 444 -34.35 5.83 6.12
CA ALA A 444 -35.69 5.43 6.56
C ALA A 444 -35.61 4.43 7.72
#